data_AF-A0AAV0S814-F1
#
_entry.id   AF-A0AAV0S814-F1
#
_cell.length_a   1.000
_cell.length_b   1.000
_cell.length_c   1.000
_cell.angle_alpha   90.00
_cell.angle_beta   90.00
_cell.angle_gamma   90.00
#
_symmetry.space_group_name_H-M   'P 1'
#
loop_
_entity.id
_entity.type
_entity.pdbx_description
1 polymer ?
#
loop_
_entity_poly.entity_id
_entity_poly.type
_entity_poly.pdbx_seq_one_letter_code
_entity_poly.pdbx_strand_id
1 'polypeptide(L)'
;MILGIATVLLPYMIGLGFQFTRIEAAPGLLERMQIIGSTAIQSMTTFPVVSHLMTELKLTNTELGRLALSTSLISGIVAASLELGATIITQIRGVLNAGLTLGSALFAAFVLRPIMVWVIGQTPEGQKVHPACVPLLFAVAVVYEIFFDAMNQSPAMGPFVLGLAVPPGPPLGSAVVQSMETVTTSVFFPLFVVTAVMRGDLASFFWEFDNKGYYGSSLVMATVTKFLVCLFLSLPWMPRRDSVVLSLIMCSKGVYELSVYTFHRDTTVRLYISRDSNQLVLVPIVSKQ
;
A
#
# COMPACT_ATOMS: atom_id res chain seq x y z
N MET A 1 5.57 -17.73 -6.02
CA MET A 1 6.16 -16.68 -6.89
C MET A 1 5.30 -16.37 -8.10
N ILE A 2 5.06 -17.33 -9.01
CA ILE A 2 4.25 -17.12 -10.22
C ILE A 2 2.87 -16.51 -9.90
N LEU A 3 2.19 -17.05 -8.88
CA LEU A 3 0.90 -16.54 -8.42
C LEU A 3 0.94 -15.05 -8.05
N GLY A 4 1.98 -14.60 -7.32
CA GLY A 4 2.10 -13.21 -6.87
C GLY A 4 2.39 -12.23 -7.99
N ILE A 5 3.15 -12.65 -9.02
CA ILE A 5 3.45 -11.83 -10.19
C ILE A 5 2.21 -11.73 -11.09
N ALA A 6 1.60 -12.86 -11.41
CA ALA A 6 0.49 -12.92 -12.35
C ALA A 6 -0.79 -12.24 -11.81
N THR A 7 -1.04 -12.31 -10.50
CA THR A 7 -2.17 -11.64 -9.84
C THR A 7 -2.06 -10.12 -9.77
N VAL A 8 -0.88 -9.55 -10.07
CA VAL A 8 -0.69 -8.11 -10.22
C VAL A 8 -0.72 -7.72 -11.70
N LEU A 9 0.11 -8.39 -12.52
CA LEU A 9 0.28 -8.01 -13.92
C LEU A 9 -0.98 -8.24 -14.76
N LEU A 10 -1.67 -9.38 -14.60
CA LEU A 10 -2.83 -9.69 -15.43
C LEU A 10 -4.03 -8.77 -15.12
N PRO A 11 -4.43 -8.55 -13.85
CA PRO A 11 -5.50 -7.59 -13.56
C PRO A 11 -5.14 -6.16 -13.95
N TYR A 12 -3.86 -5.79 -13.85
CA TYR A 12 -3.39 -4.47 -14.27
C TYR A 12 -3.54 -4.26 -15.78
N MET A 13 -3.09 -5.22 -16.59
CA MET A 13 -3.19 -5.14 -18.06
C MET A 13 -4.65 -5.16 -18.53
N ILE A 14 -5.49 -6.01 -17.94
CA ILE A 14 -6.92 -6.10 -18.29
C ILE A 14 -7.66 -4.84 -17.83
N GLY A 15 -7.34 -4.30 -16.65
CA GLY A 15 -7.86 -3.04 -16.14
C GLY A 15 -7.53 -1.85 -17.06
N LEU A 16 -6.26 -1.74 -17.49
CA LEU A 16 -5.85 -0.72 -18.45
C LEU A 16 -6.53 -0.89 -19.81
N GLY A 17 -6.67 -2.12 -20.30
CA GLY A 17 -7.38 -2.40 -21.55
C GLY A 17 -8.84 -1.95 -21.49
N PHE A 18 -9.53 -2.21 -20.39
CA PHE A 18 -10.91 -1.76 -20.18
C PHE A 18 -11.04 -0.24 -20.11
N GLN A 19 -10.01 0.43 -19.56
CA GLN A 19 -9.96 1.90 -19.44
C GLN A 19 -9.34 2.63 -20.62
N PHE A 20 -8.84 1.91 -21.62
CA PHE A 20 -8.07 2.47 -22.72
C PHE A 20 -8.80 3.59 -23.46
N THR A 21 -10.08 3.38 -23.79
CA THR A 21 -10.91 4.37 -24.51
C THR A 21 -11.10 5.66 -23.72
N ARG A 22 -11.19 5.58 -22.38
CA ARG A 22 -11.28 6.75 -21.49
C ARG A 22 -9.93 7.42 -21.28
N ILE A 23 -8.84 6.64 -21.21
CA ILE A 23 -7.48 7.19 -21.14
C ILE A 23 -7.17 7.99 -22.42
N GLU A 24 -7.58 7.51 -23.59
CA GLU A 24 -7.43 8.25 -24.85
C GLU A 24 -8.32 9.49 -24.91
N ALA A 25 -9.58 9.38 -24.48
CA ALA A 25 -10.54 10.48 -24.45
C ALA A 25 -10.24 11.54 -23.38
N ALA A 26 -9.41 11.23 -22.38
CA ALA A 26 -9.07 12.14 -21.29
C ALA A 26 -8.27 13.35 -21.81
N PRO A 27 -8.78 14.59 -21.67
CA PRO A 27 -8.13 15.80 -22.18
C PRO A 27 -6.86 16.20 -21.41
N GLY A 28 -6.67 15.71 -20.18
CA GLY A 28 -5.55 16.07 -19.31
C GLY A 28 -4.63 14.90 -18.93
N LEU A 29 -3.31 15.14 -18.90
CA LEU A 29 -2.31 14.18 -18.40
C LEU A 29 -2.61 13.72 -16.96
N LEU A 30 -3.16 14.62 -16.15
CA LEU A 30 -3.50 14.34 -14.75
C LEU A 30 -4.66 13.36 -14.61
N GLU A 31 -5.70 13.50 -15.42
CA GLU A 31 -6.83 12.56 -15.46
C GLU A 31 -6.38 11.17 -15.94
N ARG A 32 -5.48 11.12 -16.94
CA ARG A 32 -4.86 9.86 -17.38
C ARG A 32 -4.06 9.20 -16.26
N MET A 33 -3.25 9.96 -15.53
CA MET A 33 -2.48 9.47 -14.38
C MET A 33 -3.37 8.99 -13.24
N GLN A 34 -4.52 9.64 -13.00
CA GLN A 34 -5.50 9.21 -12.01
C GLN A 34 -6.15 7.87 -12.39
N ILE A 35 -6.57 7.73 -13.65
CA ILE A 35 -7.17 6.50 -14.16
C ILE A 35 -6.18 5.34 -14.05
N ILE A 36 -4.94 5.52 -14.53
CA ILE A 36 -3.86 4.53 -14.45
C ILE A 36 -3.52 4.18 -12.99
N GLY A 37 -3.35 5.20 -12.14
CA GLY A 37 -3.03 5.01 -10.71
C GLY A 37 -4.13 4.27 -9.96
N SER A 38 -5.40 4.60 -10.23
CA SER A 38 -6.53 3.89 -9.62
C SER A 38 -6.54 2.41 -10.00
N THR A 39 -6.25 2.07 -11.25
CA THR A 39 -6.15 0.69 -11.74
C THR A 39 -4.95 -0.06 -11.15
N ALA A 40 -3.82 0.63 -10.94
CA ALA A 40 -2.67 0.09 -10.22
C ALA A 40 -3.05 -0.32 -8.79
N ILE A 41 -3.65 0.59 -8.02
CA ILE A 41 -4.11 0.32 -6.64
C ILE A 41 -5.10 -0.85 -6.61
N GLN A 42 -6.00 -0.94 -7.59
CA GLN A 42 -6.98 -2.03 -7.64
C GLN A 42 -6.36 -3.41 -7.86
N SER A 43 -5.25 -3.45 -8.59
CA SER A 43 -4.57 -4.69 -9.00
C SER A 43 -3.60 -5.20 -7.94
N MET A 44 -3.17 -4.36 -7.01
CA MET A 44 -2.22 -4.73 -5.94
C MET A 44 -2.93 -5.43 -4.78
N THR A 45 -2.26 -6.41 -4.17
CA THR A 45 -2.67 -6.98 -2.86
C THR A 45 -1.60 -6.63 -1.86
N THR A 46 -1.98 -5.97 -0.78
CA THR A 46 -0.99 -5.51 0.18
C THR A 46 -0.80 -6.51 1.30
N PHE A 47 0.46 -6.84 1.59
CA PHE A 47 0.84 -7.76 2.66
C PHE A 47 0.21 -7.43 4.03
N PRO A 48 0.17 -6.16 4.51
CA PRO A 48 -0.42 -5.84 5.82
C PRO A 48 -1.88 -6.30 5.93
N VAL A 49 -2.69 -6.10 4.88
CA VAL A 49 -4.11 -6.48 4.86
C VAL A 49 -4.26 -8.00 4.91
N VAL A 50 -3.49 -8.72 4.09
CA VAL A 50 -3.51 -10.19 4.09
C VAL A 50 -3.01 -10.73 5.43
N SER A 51 -1.96 -10.14 6.01
CA SER A 51 -1.41 -10.58 7.29
C SER A 51 -2.38 -10.41 8.46
N HIS A 52 -3.08 -9.27 8.49
CA HIS A 52 -4.12 -9.01 9.47
C HIS A 52 -5.29 -9.98 9.28
N LEU A 53 -5.76 -10.18 8.04
CA LEU A 53 -6.83 -11.12 7.72
C LEU A 53 -6.47 -12.57 8.11
N MET A 54 -5.23 -13.01 7.88
CA MET A 54 -4.78 -14.35 8.28
C MET A 54 -4.73 -14.52 9.79
N THR A 55 -4.40 -13.46 10.52
CA THR A 55 -4.37 -13.45 11.98
C THR A 55 -5.79 -13.53 12.54
N GLU A 56 -6.73 -12.72 12.01
CA GLU A 56 -8.15 -12.75 12.37
C GLU A 56 -8.80 -14.12 12.09
N LEU A 57 -8.51 -14.72 10.94
CA LEU A 57 -9.02 -16.05 10.58
C LEU A 57 -8.29 -17.20 11.30
N LYS A 58 -7.24 -16.92 12.09
CA LYS A 58 -6.36 -17.90 12.76
C LYS A 58 -5.71 -18.90 11.79
N LEU A 59 -5.45 -18.48 10.55
CA LEU A 59 -4.88 -19.32 9.49
C LEU A 59 -3.38 -19.09 9.26
N THR A 60 -2.73 -18.18 10.01
CA THR A 60 -1.33 -17.76 9.80
C THR A 60 -0.33 -18.92 9.72
N ASN A 61 -0.54 -19.99 10.49
CA ASN A 61 0.36 -21.16 10.53
C ASN A 61 -0.02 -22.29 9.57
N THR A 62 -1.09 -22.13 8.79
CA THR A 62 -1.51 -23.14 7.80
C THR A 62 -0.71 -23.01 6.50
N GLU A 63 -0.64 -24.08 5.71
CA GLU A 63 -0.03 -24.04 4.37
C GLU A 63 -0.69 -22.98 3.48
N LEU A 64 -2.00 -22.81 3.58
CA LEU A 64 -2.75 -21.78 2.86
C LEU A 64 -2.36 -20.37 3.33
N GLY A 65 -2.27 -20.15 4.64
CA GLY A 65 -1.85 -18.86 5.20
C GLY A 65 -0.43 -18.50 4.82
N ARG A 66 0.52 -19.45 4.91
CA ARG A 66 1.91 -19.26 4.47
C ARG A 66 1.99 -18.94 2.97
N LEU A 67 1.17 -19.59 2.14
CA LEU A 67 1.08 -19.30 0.72
C LEU A 67 0.51 -17.90 0.45
N ALA A 68 -0.55 -17.49 1.15
CA ALA A 68 -1.15 -16.16 1.01
C ALA A 68 -0.18 -15.04 1.43
N LEU A 69 0.52 -15.21 2.56
CA LEU A 69 1.52 -14.25 3.06
C LEU A 69 2.70 -14.10 2.09
N SER A 70 3.27 -15.22 1.62
CA SER A 70 4.37 -15.17 0.66
C SER A 70 3.95 -14.61 -0.70
N THR A 71 2.74 -14.92 -1.16
CA THR A 71 2.20 -14.41 -2.43
C THR A 71 1.94 -12.91 -2.35
N SER A 72 1.39 -12.40 -1.25
CA SER A 72 1.16 -10.97 -1.04
C SER A 72 2.46 -10.17 -0.87
N LEU A 73 3.50 -10.72 -0.24
CA LEU A 73 4.84 -10.11 -0.23
C LEU A 73 5.40 -9.95 -1.65
N ILE A 74 5.32 -10.99 -2.46
CA ILE A 74 5.80 -10.95 -3.86
C ILE A 74 4.97 -9.96 -4.67
N SER A 75 3.65 -9.92 -4.48
CA SER A 75 2.76 -8.93 -5.09
C SER A 75 3.20 -7.49 -4.75
N GLY A 76 3.54 -7.23 -3.48
CA GLY A 76 4.09 -5.95 -3.03
C GLY A 76 5.43 -5.58 -3.66
N ILE A 77 6.35 -6.54 -3.82
CA ILE A 77 7.64 -6.30 -4.50
C ILE A 77 7.42 -5.99 -5.98
N VAL A 78 6.52 -6.70 -6.66
CA VAL A 78 6.16 -6.43 -8.06
C VAL A 78 5.54 -5.04 -8.18
N ALA A 79 4.65 -4.68 -7.27
CA ALA A 79 4.06 -3.34 -7.20
C ALA A 79 5.12 -2.25 -7.05
N ALA A 80 6.05 -2.41 -6.09
CA ALA A 80 7.17 -1.51 -5.88
C ALA A 80 8.04 -1.37 -7.14
N SER A 81 8.30 -2.48 -7.83
CA SER A 81 9.11 -2.46 -9.06
C SER A 81 8.43 -1.70 -10.21
N LEU A 82 7.10 -1.80 -10.32
CA LEU A 82 6.32 -1.04 -11.31
C LEU A 82 6.34 0.46 -11.00
N GLU A 83 6.25 0.82 -9.72
CA GLU A 83 6.32 2.21 -9.26
C GLU A 83 7.70 2.83 -9.50
N LEU A 84 8.77 2.08 -9.21
CA LEU A 84 10.14 2.48 -9.55
C LEU A 84 10.30 2.69 -11.06
N GLY A 85 9.78 1.77 -11.88
CA GLY A 85 9.77 1.91 -13.34
C GLY A 85 9.04 3.16 -13.80
N ALA A 86 7.85 3.42 -13.25
CA ALA A 86 7.09 4.63 -13.55
C ALA A 86 7.84 5.91 -13.17
N THR A 87 8.54 5.90 -12.03
CA THR A 87 9.36 7.03 -11.57
C THR A 87 10.53 7.30 -12.51
N ILE A 88 11.21 6.25 -12.98
CA ILE A 88 12.31 6.37 -13.95
C ILE A 88 11.84 7.02 -15.25
N ILE A 89 10.65 6.64 -15.72
CA ILE A 89 10.09 7.15 -16.99
C ILE A 89 9.59 8.59 -16.85
N THR A 90 9.00 8.95 -15.71
CA THR A 90 8.28 10.22 -15.54
C THR A 90 9.12 11.35 -14.96
N GLN A 91 10.21 11.05 -14.25
CA GLN A 91 11.00 12.05 -13.52
C GLN A 91 12.37 12.29 -14.17
N ILE A 92 12.76 13.58 -14.25
CA ILE A 92 14.08 13.99 -14.77
C ILE A 92 15.23 13.34 -13.98
N ARG A 93 15.05 13.17 -12.66
CA ARG A 93 16.01 12.49 -11.77
C ARG A 93 15.57 11.07 -11.42
N GLY A 94 14.75 10.43 -12.26
CA GLY A 94 14.11 9.15 -11.96
C GLY A 94 15.09 8.01 -11.68
N VAL A 95 16.19 7.92 -12.43
CA VAL A 95 17.26 6.92 -12.19
C VAL A 95 17.94 7.13 -10.84
N LEU A 96 18.21 8.39 -10.47
CA LEU A 96 18.82 8.72 -9.19
C LEU A 96 17.87 8.38 -8.04
N ASN A 97 16.60 8.77 -8.14
CA ASN A 97 15.59 8.50 -7.12
C ASN A 97 15.35 7.00 -6.94
N ALA A 98 15.31 6.24 -8.04
CA ALA A 98 15.21 4.78 -7.99
C ALA A 98 16.44 4.15 -7.32
N GLY A 99 17.64 4.63 -7.66
CA GLY A 99 18.89 4.18 -7.02
C GLY A 99 18.93 4.49 -5.51
N LEU A 100 18.47 5.68 -5.10
CA LEU A 100 18.37 6.07 -3.70
C LEU A 100 17.32 5.25 -2.93
N THR A 101 16.21 4.91 -3.57
CA THR A 101 15.16 4.07 -2.99
C THR A 101 15.67 2.64 -2.75
N LEU A 102 16.37 2.05 -3.73
CA LEU A 102 17.01 0.75 -3.56
C LEU A 102 18.12 0.80 -2.51
N GLY A 103 18.93 1.87 -2.51
CA GLY A 103 19.98 2.10 -1.53
C GLY A 103 19.45 2.22 -0.10
N SER A 104 18.34 2.93 0.12
CA SER A 104 17.72 3.07 1.44
C SER A 104 17.11 1.76 1.95
N ALA A 105 16.55 0.95 1.05
CA ALA A 105 16.06 -0.39 1.37
C ALA A 105 17.19 -1.35 1.76
N LEU A 106 18.31 -1.33 1.01
CA LEU A 106 19.52 -2.08 1.36
C LEU A 106 20.11 -1.58 2.68
N PHE A 107 20.17 -0.27 2.89
CA PHE A 107 20.65 0.32 4.15
C PHE A 107 19.80 -0.13 5.35
N ALA A 108 18.47 -0.16 5.21
CA ALA A 108 17.61 -0.70 6.26
C ALA A 108 17.91 -2.18 6.56
N ALA A 109 18.08 -3.00 5.51
CA ALA A 109 18.34 -4.42 5.66
C ALA A 109 19.74 -4.74 6.23
N PHE A 110 20.77 -3.98 5.86
CA PHE A 110 22.17 -4.26 6.22
C PHE A 110 22.69 -3.46 7.41
N VAL A 111 22.11 -2.31 7.74
CA VAL A 111 22.58 -1.43 8.83
C VAL A 111 21.57 -1.38 9.98
N LEU A 112 20.31 -1.08 9.71
CA LEU A 112 19.30 -1.00 10.78
C LEU A 112 19.06 -2.36 11.43
N ARG A 113 19.00 -3.44 10.63
CA ARG A 113 18.79 -4.79 11.14
C ARG A 113 19.86 -5.23 12.15
N PRO A 114 21.18 -5.19 11.87
CA PRO A 114 22.19 -5.56 12.86
C PRO A 114 22.23 -4.60 14.05
N ILE A 115 21.95 -3.31 13.87
CA ILE A 115 21.83 -2.37 15.00
C ILE A 115 20.71 -2.82 15.94
N MET A 116 19.54 -3.16 15.41
CA MET A 116 18.41 -3.64 16.22
C MET A 116 18.72 -4.97 16.92
N VAL A 117 19.39 -5.89 16.23
CA VAL A 117 19.84 -7.16 16.83
C VAL A 117 20.89 -6.92 17.92
N TRP A 118 21.79 -5.95 17.73
CA TRP A 118 22.77 -5.55 18.74
C TRP A 118 22.11 -4.91 19.96
N VAL A 119 21.12 -4.05 19.78
CA VAL A 119 20.31 -3.47 20.86
C VAL A 119 19.59 -4.56 21.66
N ILE A 120 19.07 -5.59 20.98
CA ILE A 120 18.49 -6.76 21.65
C ILE A 120 19.56 -7.51 22.46
N GLY A 121 20.76 -7.71 21.90
CA GLY A 121 21.86 -8.39 22.60
C GLY A 121 22.42 -7.61 23.80
N GLN A 122 22.24 -6.30 23.84
CA GLN A 122 22.60 -5.45 24.99
C GLN A 122 21.51 -5.40 26.08
N THR A 123 20.31 -5.94 25.80
CA THR A 123 19.21 -5.97 26.77
C THR A 123 19.22 -7.33 27.50
N PRO A 124 19.51 -7.37 28.82
CA PRO A 124 19.58 -8.64 29.55
C PRO A 124 18.24 -9.40 29.52
N GLU A 125 18.31 -10.73 29.44
CA GLU A 125 17.16 -11.62 29.35
C GLU A 125 16.13 -11.32 30.45
N GLY A 126 14.90 -10.97 30.06
CA GLY A 126 13.77 -10.74 30.97
C GLY A 126 13.45 -9.28 31.31
N GLN A 127 14.27 -8.30 30.91
CA GLN A 127 13.92 -6.88 31.08
C GLN A 127 13.15 -6.32 29.87
N LYS A 128 12.16 -5.46 30.16
CA LYS A 128 11.47 -4.66 29.14
C LYS A 128 12.51 -3.83 28.40
N VAL A 129 12.42 -3.81 27.07
CA VAL A 129 13.23 -2.92 26.22
C VAL A 129 13.13 -1.50 26.78
N HIS A 130 14.24 -0.76 26.74
CA HIS A 130 14.27 0.64 27.18
C HIS A 130 13.06 1.39 26.58
N PRO A 131 12.26 2.12 27.40
CA PRO A 131 11.00 2.73 26.95
C PRO A 131 11.18 3.74 25.80
N ALA A 132 12.42 4.19 25.56
CA ALA A 132 12.79 5.08 24.46
C ALA A 132 12.92 4.38 23.09
N CYS A 133 13.02 3.05 23.01
CA CYS A 133 13.21 2.35 21.74
C CYS A 133 11.98 2.40 20.83
N VAL A 134 10.78 2.27 21.39
CA VAL A 134 9.52 2.34 20.63
C VAL A 134 9.31 3.71 19.98
N PRO A 135 9.37 4.85 20.72
CA PRO A 135 9.22 6.16 20.10
C PRO A 135 10.37 6.51 19.14
N LEU A 136 11.60 6.01 19.38
CA LEU A 136 12.70 6.18 18.44
C LEU A 136 12.43 5.45 17.12
N LEU A 137 11.95 4.20 17.16
CA LEU A 137 11.59 3.45 15.95
C LEU A 137 10.46 4.14 15.18
N PHE A 138 9.47 4.70 15.90
CA PHE A 138 8.42 5.49 15.28
C PHE A 138 8.97 6.76 14.61
N ALA A 139 9.89 7.49 15.26
CA ALA A 139 10.54 8.65 14.65
C ALA A 139 11.33 8.27 13.39
N VAL A 140 12.05 7.14 13.41
CA VAL A 140 12.75 6.61 12.23
C VAL A 140 11.75 6.24 11.12
N ALA A 141 10.60 5.65 11.46
CA ALA A 141 9.55 5.34 10.49
C ALA A 141 9.03 6.60 9.77
N VAL A 142 8.79 7.67 10.51
CA VAL A 142 8.36 8.97 9.95
C VAL A 142 9.45 9.58 9.07
N VAL A 143 10.73 9.50 9.47
CA VAL A 143 11.85 9.95 8.62
C VAL A 143 11.91 9.16 7.31
N TYR A 144 11.69 7.84 7.36
CA TYR A 144 11.62 6.99 6.18
C TYR A 144 10.43 7.36 5.28
N GLU A 145 9.27 7.62 5.85
CA GLU A 145 8.10 8.08 5.10
C GLU A 145 8.40 9.37 4.31
N ILE A 146 8.96 10.38 5.00
CA ILE A 146 9.35 11.67 4.38
C ILE A 146 10.42 11.44 3.29
N PHE A 147 11.38 10.55 3.54
CA PHE A 147 12.43 10.24 2.56
C PHE A 147 11.85 9.61 1.29
N PHE A 148 10.93 8.66 1.40
CA PHE A 148 10.31 8.02 0.24
C PHE A 148 9.39 8.97 -0.54
N ASP A 149 8.63 9.83 0.16
CA ASP A 149 7.82 10.88 -0.47
C ASP A 149 8.70 11.87 -1.27
N ALA A 150 9.85 12.28 -0.69
CA ALA A 150 10.81 13.15 -1.38
C ALA A 150 11.40 12.53 -2.66
N MET A 151 11.47 11.19 -2.73
CA MET A 151 11.92 10.44 -3.91
C MET A 151 10.79 10.18 -4.92
N ASN A 152 9.58 10.72 -4.68
CA ASN A 152 8.37 10.46 -5.46
C ASN A 152 7.99 8.97 -5.49
N GLN A 153 8.23 8.26 -4.39
CA GLN A 153 7.74 6.90 -4.16
C GLN A 153 6.57 6.93 -3.18
N SER A 154 5.80 5.85 -3.13
CA SER A 154 4.74 5.66 -2.15
C SER A 154 5.29 5.86 -0.73
N PRO A 155 4.77 6.84 0.03
CA PRO A 155 5.25 7.12 1.38
C PRO A 155 5.12 5.89 2.31
N ALA A 156 4.09 5.07 2.06
CA ALA A 156 3.83 3.84 2.79
C ALA A 156 4.95 2.79 2.65
N MET A 157 5.77 2.87 1.60
CA MET A 157 6.91 1.98 1.38
C MET A 157 8.00 2.17 2.45
N GLY A 158 8.17 3.39 2.97
CA GLY A 158 9.20 3.70 3.96
C GLY A 158 9.02 2.89 5.26
N PRO A 159 7.89 3.06 5.98
CA PRO A 159 7.57 2.27 7.16
C PRO A 159 7.51 0.76 6.88
N PHE A 160 7.10 0.34 5.67
CA PHE A 160 7.08 -1.07 5.28
C PHE A 160 8.50 -1.68 5.23
N VAL A 161 9.44 -1.00 4.57
CA VAL A 161 10.86 -1.41 4.51
C VAL A 161 11.48 -1.45 5.91
N LEU A 162 11.21 -0.43 6.74
CA LEU A 162 11.66 -0.41 8.12
C LEU A 162 11.10 -1.59 8.91
N GLY A 163 9.79 -1.88 8.78
CA GLY A 163 9.12 -2.99 9.44
C GLY A 163 9.69 -4.35 9.06
N LEU A 164 10.08 -4.55 7.80
CA LEU A 164 10.78 -5.78 7.35
C LEU A 164 12.20 -5.91 7.93
N ALA A 165 12.85 -4.80 8.24
CA ALA A 165 14.18 -4.81 8.87
C ALA A 165 14.10 -5.16 10.37
N VAL A 166 12.97 -4.89 11.03
CA VAL A 166 12.77 -5.20 12.47
C VAL A 166 12.78 -6.72 12.66
N PRO A 167 13.63 -7.28 13.53
CA PRO A 167 13.67 -8.72 13.76
C PRO A 167 12.36 -9.21 14.40
N PRO A 168 11.80 -10.33 13.94
CA PRO A 168 10.58 -10.89 14.51
C PRO A 168 10.85 -11.49 15.89
N GLY A 169 9.96 -11.21 16.85
CA GLY A 169 9.94 -11.87 18.16
C GLY A 169 10.20 -10.93 19.37
N PRO A 170 10.11 -11.48 20.59
CA PRO A 170 10.44 -10.77 21.82
C PRO A 170 11.95 -10.49 21.96
N PRO A 171 12.37 -9.45 22.71
CA PRO A 171 11.55 -8.48 23.45
C PRO A 171 11.15 -7.24 22.62
N LEU A 172 11.82 -6.96 21.50
CA LEU A 172 11.68 -5.71 20.74
C LEU A 172 10.45 -5.69 19.82
N GLY A 173 10.31 -6.67 18.93
CA GLY A 173 9.23 -6.70 17.96
C GLY A 173 7.85 -6.77 18.62
N SER A 174 7.71 -7.60 19.65
CA SER A 174 6.46 -7.71 20.42
C SER A 174 6.10 -6.42 21.15
N ALA A 175 7.08 -5.72 21.74
CA ALA A 175 6.83 -4.46 22.45
C ALA A 175 6.40 -3.33 21.50
N VAL A 176 7.03 -3.26 20.31
CA VAL A 176 6.68 -2.29 19.27
C VAL A 176 5.27 -2.56 18.75
N VAL A 177 4.97 -3.82 18.40
CA VAL A 177 3.64 -4.22 17.90
C VAL A 177 2.57 -3.89 18.94
N GLN A 178 2.75 -4.31 20.20
CA GLN A 178 1.75 -4.05 21.26
C GLN A 178 1.50 -2.55 21.47
N SER A 179 2.57 -1.74 21.47
CA SER A 179 2.45 -0.29 21.66
C SER A 179 1.75 0.38 20.48
N MET A 180 2.14 0.01 19.25
CA MET A 180 1.58 0.60 18.03
C MET A 180 0.16 0.12 17.76
N GLU A 181 -0.16 -1.14 18.01
CA GLU A 181 -1.49 -1.71 17.86
C GLU A 181 -2.49 -1.02 18.80
N THR A 182 -2.10 -0.81 20.07
CA THR A 182 -2.96 -0.13 21.05
C THR A 182 -3.31 1.29 20.59
N VAL A 183 -2.30 2.06 20.15
CA VAL A 183 -2.50 3.45 19.69
C VAL A 183 -3.27 3.50 18.36
N THR A 184 -2.94 2.60 17.43
CA THR A 184 -3.56 2.55 16.11
C THR A 184 -5.03 2.18 16.21
N THR A 185 -5.38 1.12 16.93
CA THR A 185 -6.77 0.66 17.06
C THR A 185 -7.62 1.62 17.88
N SER A 186 -7.06 2.24 18.92
CA SER A 186 -7.84 3.13 19.81
C SER A 186 -8.04 4.53 19.26
N VAL A 187 -7.08 5.07 18.49
CA VAL A 187 -7.07 6.48 18.08
C VAL A 187 -7.02 6.65 16.57
N PHE A 188 -5.99 6.11 15.90
CA PHE A 188 -5.79 6.39 14.47
C PHE A 188 -6.83 5.73 13.57
N PHE A 189 -7.22 4.49 13.85
CA PHE A 189 -8.21 3.76 13.09
C PHE A 189 -9.58 4.46 13.08
N PRO A 190 -10.19 4.80 14.24
CA PRO A 190 -11.46 5.52 14.24
C PRO A 190 -11.36 6.90 13.59
N LEU A 191 -10.27 7.65 13.81
CA LEU A 191 -10.05 8.94 13.13
C LEU A 191 -9.94 8.77 11.61
N PHE A 192 -9.21 7.77 11.14
CA PHE A 192 -9.09 7.48 9.71
C PHE A 192 -10.44 7.11 9.11
N VAL A 193 -11.23 6.27 9.78
CA VAL A 193 -12.57 5.90 9.30
C VAL A 193 -13.48 7.13 9.22
N VAL A 194 -13.50 8.00 10.25
CA VAL A 194 -14.32 9.22 10.24
C VAL A 194 -13.90 10.14 9.10
N THR A 195 -12.60 10.40 8.92
CA THR A 195 -12.11 11.26 7.83
C THR A 195 -12.38 10.66 6.44
N ALA A 196 -12.23 9.35 6.27
CA ALA A 196 -12.53 8.67 5.03
C ALA A 196 -14.02 8.73 4.68
N VAL A 197 -14.91 8.53 5.66
CA VAL A 197 -16.37 8.63 5.48
C VAL A 197 -16.79 10.07 5.17
N MET A 198 -16.25 11.05 5.89
CA MET A 198 -16.55 12.47 5.65
C MET A 198 -16.10 12.95 4.25
N ARG A 199 -15.00 12.39 3.71
CA ARG A 199 -14.52 12.68 2.35
C ARG A 199 -15.25 11.85 1.27
N GLY A 200 -15.89 10.75 1.67
CA GLY A 200 -16.61 9.84 0.80
C GLY A 200 -18.03 10.30 0.59
N ASP A 201 -18.33 10.81 -0.62
CA ASP A 201 -19.71 11.10 -1.00
C ASP A 201 -20.41 9.79 -1.45
N LEU A 202 -20.84 9.00 -0.46
CA LEU A 202 -21.58 7.76 -0.67
C LEU A 202 -22.92 8.01 -1.38
N ALA A 203 -23.57 9.14 -1.13
CA ALA A 203 -24.86 9.47 -1.72
C ALA A 203 -24.73 9.62 -3.25
N SER A 204 -23.69 10.32 -3.70
CA SER A 204 -23.45 10.52 -5.13
C SER A 204 -22.98 9.25 -5.87
N PHE A 205 -22.39 8.28 -5.16
CA PHE A 205 -22.01 6.99 -5.73
C PHE A 205 -23.21 6.12 -6.10
N PHE A 206 -24.28 6.15 -5.30
CA PHE A 206 -25.49 5.37 -5.56
C PHE A 206 -26.46 6.03 -6.56
N TRP A 207 -26.44 7.37 -6.68
CA TRP A 207 -27.46 8.11 -7.44
C TRP A 207 -27.04 8.56 -8.85
N GLU A 208 -25.74 8.73 -9.14
CA GLU A 208 -25.26 9.23 -10.44
C GLU A 208 -24.60 8.10 -11.28
N PHE A 209 -25.42 7.30 -11.95
CA PHE A 209 -24.93 6.14 -12.73
C PHE A 209 -24.16 6.47 -14.02
N ASP A 210 -24.20 7.71 -14.52
CA ASP A 210 -23.75 8.01 -15.89
C ASP A 210 -22.21 8.06 -16.02
N ASN A 211 -21.53 8.84 -15.18
CA ASN A 211 -20.06 8.94 -15.18
C ASN A 211 -19.40 8.23 -13.98
N LYS A 212 -20.09 8.12 -12.83
CA LYS A 212 -19.57 7.43 -11.63
C LYS A 212 -19.79 5.92 -11.69
N GLY A 213 -20.82 5.46 -12.39
CA GLY A 213 -21.08 4.04 -12.66
C GLY A 213 -19.92 3.35 -13.41
N TYR A 214 -19.20 4.09 -14.25
CA TYR A 214 -18.02 3.58 -14.95
C TYR A 214 -16.85 3.24 -14.02
N TYR A 215 -16.55 4.11 -13.04
CA TYR A 215 -15.50 3.84 -12.06
C TYR A 215 -15.88 2.66 -11.15
N GLY A 216 -17.17 2.57 -10.78
CA GLY A 216 -17.71 1.42 -10.06
C GLY A 216 -17.60 0.11 -10.85
N SER A 217 -17.98 0.12 -12.13
CA SER A 217 -17.88 -1.07 -12.98
C SER A 217 -16.43 -1.49 -13.24
N SER A 218 -15.52 -0.53 -13.39
CA SER A 218 -14.09 -0.81 -13.49
C SER A 218 -13.53 -1.46 -12.23
N LEU A 219 -13.95 -1.02 -11.04
CA LEU A 219 -13.55 -1.61 -9.77
C LEU A 219 -14.03 -3.06 -9.63
N VAL A 220 -15.30 -3.30 -10.00
CA VAL A 220 -15.88 -4.65 -10.00
C VAL A 220 -15.13 -5.54 -10.99
N MET A 221 -14.88 -5.07 -12.20
CA MET A 221 -14.16 -5.82 -13.23
C MET A 221 -12.74 -6.16 -12.77
N ALA A 222 -11.97 -5.20 -12.24
CA ALA A 222 -10.62 -5.44 -11.74
C ALA A 222 -10.60 -6.51 -10.63
N THR A 223 -11.59 -6.47 -9.74
CA THR A 223 -11.72 -7.43 -8.64
C THR A 223 -12.10 -8.82 -9.15
N VAL A 224 -13.05 -8.92 -10.09
CA VAL A 224 -13.45 -10.19 -10.72
C VAL A 224 -12.29 -10.80 -11.49
N THR A 225 -11.59 -10.01 -12.30
CA THR A 225 -10.41 -10.46 -13.04
C THR A 225 -9.34 -10.99 -12.10
N LYS A 226 -9.06 -10.29 -11.00
CA LYS A 226 -8.09 -10.74 -9.99
C LYS A 226 -8.52 -12.05 -9.32
N PHE A 227 -9.80 -12.17 -8.98
CA PHE A 227 -10.35 -13.40 -8.43
C PHE A 227 -10.19 -14.58 -9.39
N LEU A 228 -10.58 -14.40 -10.66
CA LEU A 228 -10.47 -15.43 -11.69
C LEU A 228 -9.02 -15.82 -11.96
N VAL A 229 -8.12 -14.84 -12.12
CA VAL A 229 -6.69 -15.09 -12.33
C VAL A 229 -6.11 -15.90 -11.18
N CYS A 230 -6.39 -15.50 -9.93
CA CYS A 230 -5.92 -16.22 -8.76
C CYS A 230 -6.47 -17.66 -8.75
N LEU A 231 -7.78 -17.83 -8.99
CA LEU A 231 -8.46 -19.11 -8.95
C LEU A 231 -7.93 -20.08 -10.03
N PHE A 232 -7.78 -19.62 -11.27
CA PHE A 232 -7.24 -20.43 -12.36
C PHE A 232 -5.79 -20.84 -12.11
N LEU A 233 -4.99 -19.95 -11.53
CA LEU A 233 -3.59 -20.24 -11.21
C LEU A 233 -3.43 -21.19 -10.01
N SER A 234 -4.32 -21.17 -9.02
CA SER A 234 -4.23 -22.04 -7.84
C SER A 234 -4.92 -23.40 -7.99
N LEU A 235 -5.87 -23.55 -8.92
CA LEU A 235 -6.58 -24.82 -9.19
C LEU A 235 -5.68 -26.04 -9.44
N PRO A 236 -4.54 -25.95 -10.15
CA PRO A 236 -3.67 -27.11 -10.37
C PRO A 236 -2.88 -27.55 -9.13
N TRP A 237 -2.71 -26.66 -8.16
CA TRP A 237 -1.80 -26.86 -7.03
C TRP A 237 -2.51 -27.22 -5.72
N MET A 238 -3.83 -26.98 -5.63
CA MET A 238 -4.60 -27.11 -4.40
C MET A 238 -6.04 -27.61 -4.66
N PRO A 239 -6.70 -28.21 -3.65
CA PRO A 239 -8.12 -28.56 -3.74
C PRO A 239 -8.99 -27.36 -4.11
N ARG A 240 -10.11 -27.60 -4.80
CA ARG A 240 -11.00 -26.51 -5.28
C ARG A 240 -11.45 -25.57 -4.16
N ARG A 241 -11.69 -26.07 -2.96
CA ARG A 241 -12.11 -25.27 -1.79
C ARG A 241 -11.00 -24.30 -1.36
N ASP A 242 -9.78 -24.81 -1.21
CA ASP A 242 -8.62 -24.03 -0.80
C ASP A 242 -8.24 -22.97 -1.85
N SER A 243 -8.36 -23.32 -3.14
CA SER A 243 -8.15 -22.39 -4.25
C SER A 243 -9.15 -21.22 -4.23
N VAL A 244 -10.43 -21.48 -3.97
CA VAL A 244 -11.46 -20.44 -3.83
C VAL A 244 -11.19 -19.56 -2.61
N VAL A 245 -10.85 -20.16 -1.47
CA VAL A 245 -10.53 -19.43 -0.24
C VAL A 245 -9.31 -18.53 -0.44
N LEU A 246 -8.23 -19.05 -1.03
CA LEU A 246 -7.03 -18.28 -1.35
C LEU A 246 -7.33 -17.12 -2.30
N SER A 247 -8.18 -17.34 -3.31
CA SER A 247 -8.57 -16.31 -4.26
C SER A 247 -9.39 -15.19 -3.61
N LEU A 248 -10.28 -15.53 -2.68
CA LEU A 248 -11.01 -14.53 -1.88
C LEU A 248 -10.06 -13.73 -0.98
N ILE A 249 -9.12 -14.41 -0.32
CA ILE A 249 -8.11 -13.76 0.53
C ILE A 249 -7.28 -12.76 -0.29
N MET A 250 -6.82 -13.15 -1.48
CA MET A 250 -6.00 -12.28 -2.35
C MET A 250 -6.79 -11.11 -2.94
N CYS A 251 -8.12 -11.18 -2.98
CA CYS A 251 -9.00 -10.09 -3.40
C CYS A 251 -9.39 -9.13 -2.26
N SER A 252 -9.05 -9.46 -1.01
CA SER A 252 -9.34 -8.59 0.13
C SER A 252 -8.65 -7.23 -0.04
N LYS A 253 -9.41 -6.18 0.23
CA LYS A 253 -8.94 -4.80 0.33
C LYS A 253 -9.35 -4.26 1.68
N GLY A 254 -8.51 -3.39 2.25
CA GLY A 254 -8.71 -2.85 3.58
C GLY A 254 -8.31 -1.39 3.69
N VAL A 255 -7.96 -1.02 4.91
CA VAL A 255 -7.57 0.34 5.30
C VAL A 255 -6.36 0.83 4.51
N TYR A 256 -5.41 -0.06 4.22
CA TYR A 256 -4.21 0.29 3.49
C TYR A 256 -4.54 0.82 2.09
N GLU A 257 -5.33 0.10 1.30
CA GLU A 257 -5.71 0.56 -0.04
C GLU A 257 -6.49 1.88 0.02
N LEU A 258 -7.38 2.04 1.00
CA LEU A 258 -8.12 3.29 1.22
C LEU A 258 -7.19 4.47 1.53
N SER A 259 -6.12 4.23 2.29
CA SER A 259 -5.10 5.26 2.58
C SER A 259 -4.35 5.66 1.30
N VAL A 260 -3.98 4.71 0.45
CA VAL A 260 -3.31 4.97 -0.83
C VAL A 260 -4.23 5.71 -1.80
N TYR A 261 -5.53 5.37 -1.86
CA TYR A 261 -6.50 6.14 -2.64
C TYR A 261 -6.61 7.59 -2.17
N THR A 262 -6.66 7.79 -0.86
CA THR A 262 -6.77 9.12 -0.26
C THR A 262 -5.51 9.93 -0.57
N PHE A 263 -4.34 9.32 -0.44
CA PHE A 263 -3.07 9.93 -0.80
C PHE A 263 -3.00 10.30 -2.28
N HIS A 264 -3.35 9.38 -3.19
CA HIS A 264 -3.39 9.66 -4.63
C HIS A 264 -4.32 10.83 -4.97
N ARG A 265 -5.49 10.91 -4.32
CA ARG A 265 -6.43 12.02 -4.48
C ARG A 265 -5.83 13.33 -3.97
N ASP A 266 -5.21 13.33 -2.79
CA ASP A 266 -4.62 14.52 -2.17
C ASP A 266 -3.43 15.04 -2.98
N THR A 267 -2.56 14.17 -3.49
CA THR A 267 -1.46 14.53 -4.40
C THR A 267 -1.99 15.16 -5.68
N THR A 268 -3.10 14.63 -6.21
CA THR A 268 -3.74 15.24 -7.38
C THR A 268 -4.26 16.64 -7.07
N VAL A 269 -4.95 16.83 -5.94
CA VAL A 269 -5.46 18.14 -5.52
C VAL A 269 -4.30 19.13 -5.33
N ARG A 270 -3.19 18.71 -4.73
CA ARG A 270 -1.98 19.54 -4.61
C ARG A 270 -1.43 19.96 -5.97
N LEU A 271 -1.41 19.06 -6.96
CA LEU A 271 -0.97 19.38 -8.32
C LEU A 271 -1.94 20.34 -9.03
N TYR A 272 -3.26 20.21 -8.82
CA TYR A 272 -4.24 21.18 -9.32
C TYR A 272 -4.00 22.57 -8.72
N ILE A 273 -3.85 22.68 -7.40
CA ILE A 273 -3.56 23.95 -6.72
C ILE A 273 -2.20 24.51 -7.18
N SER A 274 -1.18 23.67 -7.32
CA SER A 274 0.15 24.08 -7.81
C SER A 274 0.13 24.58 -9.25
N ARG A 275 -0.71 23.98 -10.10
CA ARG A 275 -0.89 24.38 -11.50
C ARG A 275 -1.67 25.69 -11.61
N ASP A 276 -2.65 25.90 -10.75
CA ASP A 276 -3.35 27.19 -10.61
C ASP A 276 -2.45 28.27 -9.96
N SER A 277 -1.52 27.89 -9.10
CA SER A 277 -0.61 28.85 -8.45
C SER A 277 0.57 29.32 -9.31
N ASN A 278 0.77 28.74 -10.51
CA ASN A 278 1.49 29.44 -11.59
C ASN A 278 0.66 30.59 -12.22
N GLN A 279 -0.59 30.79 -11.79
CA GLN A 279 -1.38 32.00 -12.04
C GLN A 279 -1.81 32.76 -10.77
N LEU A 280 -1.74 32.20 -9.56
CA LEU A 280 -2.02 32.94 -8.33
C LEU A 280 -1.19 32.49 -7.12
N VAL A 281 -0.38 33.44 -6.65
CA VAL A 281 0.33 33.47 -5.37
C VAL A 281 -0.59 33.03 -4.21
N LEU A 282 -0.06 32.13 -3.38
CA LEU A 282 -0.37 31.87 -1.96
C LEU A 282 -1.77 32.26 -1.47
N VAL A 283 -2.64 31.27 -1.29
CA VAL A 283 -3.70 31.36 -0.27
C VAL A 283 -3.46 30.24 0.75
N PRO A 284 -3.02 30.56 1.98
CA PRO A 284 -2.90 29.59 3.04
C PRO A 284 -4.30 29.20 3.53
N ILE A 285 -4.34 27.99 4.05
CA ILE A 285 -5.47 27.37 4.75
C ILE A 285 -5.90 28.28 5.92
N VAL A 286 -7.22 28.37 6.14
CA VAL A 286 -7.97 28.74 7.38
C VAL A 286 -8.92 29.95 7.26
N SER A 287 -10.17 29.72 7.70
CA SER A 287 -11.28 30.65 7.99
C SER A 287 -12.06 31.14 6.75
N LYS A 288 -13.39 31.12 6.68
CA LYS A 288 -14.44 31.22 7.70
C LYS A 288 -15.80 30.88 7.05
N GLN A 289 -16.72 30.35 7.88
CA GLN A 289 -18.20 30.38 7.80
C GLN A 289 -18.91 30.04 6.49
#